data_AF-S7QD70-F1
#
_entry.id   AF-S7QD70-F1
#
_cell.length_a   1.000
_cell.length_b   1.000
_cell.length_c   1.000
_cell.angle_alpha   90.00
_cell.angle_beta   90.00
_cell.angle_gamma   90.00
#
_symmetry.space_group_name_H-M   'P 1'
#
loop_
_entity.id
_entity.type
_entity.pdbx_description
1 polymer ?
#
loop_
_entity_poly.entity_id
_entity_poly.type
_entity_poly.pdbx_seq_one_letter_code
_entity_poly.pdbx_strand_id
1 'polypeptide(L)'
;MTFTAPALFFGLGARILLEKFSAAAAPDPAAPPAIGDHVFAGVWQGVGLYYVLTELPQLALVVALAIGAKLVYDYALLDVDLTRSACTLLGVALGVLVTDVLSQLVEDAGDSRILQLSASPKPAPSSRERDRSRRERERERERGRERRLSITAPPSISLASTSGTVSTIDPHGVMTPLEREVAELRARASLADTERRRFKEERKWALSMGNKARASQMAWQVKRYAALMESFNREADAKLIQAARLRGNPRDGPSQGNRVEIPSNKDFVVSTGRSDVRFELRKKR
;
A
#
# COMPACT_ATOMS: atom_id res chain seq x y z
N MET A 1 -0.83 -23.55 2.31
CA MET A 1 0.01 -24.68 1.87
C MET A 1 0.68 -24.27 0.58
N THR A 2 1.94 -23.86 0.66
CA THR A 2 2.74 -23.31 -0.43
C THR A 2 3.29 -24.46 -1.28
N PHE A 3 2.50 -24.94 -2.26
CA PHE A 3 2.86 -26.06 -3.14
C PHE A 3 4.08 -25.81 -4.06
N THR A 4 4.67 -24.61 -4.02
CA THR A 4 5.77 -24.17 -4.88
C THR A 4 7.12 -24.74 -4.47
N ALA A 5 7.41 -24.76 -3.17
CA ALA A 5 8.66 -25.27 -2.62
C ALA A 5 8.88 -26.77 -2.91
N PRO A 6 7.91 -27.68 -2.68
CA PRO A 6 8.09 -29.09 -3.02
C PRO A 6 8.22 -29.31 -4.53
N ALA A 7 7.47 -28.58 -5.36
CA ALA A 7 7.56 -28.70 -6.82
C ALA A 7 8.96 -28.30 -7.36
N LEU A 8 9.55 -27.23 -6.83
CA LEU A 8 10.91 -26.83 -7.16
C LEU A 8 11.94 -27.84 -6.66
N PHE A 9 11.79 -28.34 -5.44
CA PHE A 9 12.70 -29.33 -4.86
C PHE A 9 12.73 -30.62 -5.69
N PHE A 10 11.56 -31.16 -6.05
CA PHE A 10 11.46 -32.36 -6.88
C PHE A 10 11.90 -32.12 -8.32
N GLY A 11 11.54 -30.99 -8.93
CA GLY A 11 11.94 -30.66 -10.31
C GLY A 11 13.45 -30.46 -10.44
N LEU A 12 14.06 -29.73 -9.50
CA LEU A 12 15.49 -29.44 -9.50
C LEU A 12 16.30 -30.69 -9.09
N GLY A 13 15.81 -31.45 -8.11
CA GLY A 13 16.39 -32.73 -7.71
C GLY A 13 16.36 -33.78 -8.84
N ALA A 14 15.25 -33.89 -9.57
CA ALA A 14 15.14 -34.80 -10.71
C ALA A 14 16.11 -34.44 -11.84
N ARG A 15 16.30 -33.13 -12.12
CA ARG A 15 17.26 -32.65 -13.11
C ARG A 15 18.70 -33.00 -12.73
N ILE A 16 19.08 -32.81 -11.46
CA ILE A 16 20.42 -33.16 -10.96
C ILE A 16 20.65 -34.67 -11.05
N LEU A 17 19.65 -35.49 -10.70
CA LEU A 17 19.75 -36.93 -10.83
C LEU A 17 19.94 -37.34 -12.30
N LEU A 18 19.15 -36.77 -13.21
CA LEU A 18 19.29 -37.02 -14.65
C LEU A 18 20.67 -36.65 -15.17
N GLU A 19 21.21 -35.50 -14.75
CA GLU A 19 22.54 -35.02 -15.16
C GLU A 19 23.66 -35.91 -14.61
N LYS A 20 23.53 -36.41 -13.37
CA LYS A 20 24.47 -37.37 -12.80
C LYS A 20 24.37 -38.75 -13.47
N PHE A 21 23.17 -39.23 -13.79
CA PHE A 21 22.98 -40.48 -14.52
C PHE A 21 23.48 -40.39 -15.97
N SER A 22 23.28 -39.24 -16.65
CA SER A 22 23.78 -39.04 -18.01
C SER A 22 25.29 -38.85 -18.05
N ALA A 23 25.88 -38.17 -17.06
CA ALA A 23 27.33 -38.05 -16.92
C ALA A 23 28.00 -39.40 -16.57
N ALA A 24 27.33 -40.24 -15.78
CA ALA A 24 27.81 -41.58 -15.47
C ALA A 24 27.83 -42.52 -16.69
N ALA A 25 27.06 -42.22 -17.74
CA ALA A 25 27.03 -43.00 -18.98
C ALA A 25 28.20 -42.73 -19.93
N ALA A 26 28.96 -41.63 -19.73
CA ALA A 26 30.18 -41.31 -20.47
C ALA A 26 31.31 -40.96 -19.48
N PRO A 27 31.90 -41.96 -18.81
CA PRO A 27 32.93 -41.72 -17.80
C PRO A 27 34.25 -41.39 -18.49
N ASP A 28 34.58 -40.11 -18.56
CA ASP A 28 35.96 -39.67 -18.79
C ASP A 28 36.58 -39.39 -17.41
N PRO A 29 37.28 -40.36 -16.79
CA PRO A 29 37.71 -40.30 -15.38
C PRO A 29 38.77 -39.22 -15.09
N ALA A 30 39.27 -38.54 -16.12
CA ALA A 30 40.31 -37.53 -16.02
C ALA A 30 39.77 -36.09 -15.95
N ALA A 31 38.47 -35.86 -16.17
CA ALA A 31 37.90 -34.51 -16.13
C ALA A 31 37.68 -34.06 -14.67
N PRO A 32 38.31 -32.96 -14.20
CA PRO A 32 38.04 -32.43 -12.88
C PRO A 32 36.57 -32.00 -12.78
N PRO A 33 35.92 -32.18 -11.61
CA PRO A 33 34.53 -31.79 -11.42
C PRO A 33 34.37 -30.31 -11.75
N ALA A 34 33.44 -30.00 -12.65
CA ALA A 34 33.18 -28.64 -13.07
C ALA A 34 32.64 -27.82 -11.89
N ILE A 35 33.07 -26.56 -11.78
CA ILE A 35 32.61 -25.62 -10.74
C ILE A 35 31.08 -25.52 -10.69
N GLY A 36 30.42 -25.70 -11.85
CA GLY A 36 28.95 -25.73 -11.96
C GLY A 36 28.29 -26.77 -11.07
N ASP A 37 28.86 -27.97 -10.93
CA ASP A 37 28.30 -29.05 -10.12
C ASP A 37 28.18 -28.65 -8.65
N HIS A 38 29.17 -27.92 -8.14
CA HIS A 38 29.20 -27.43 -6.77
C HIS A 38 28.15 -26.34 -6.53
N VAL A 39 27.97 -25.44 -7.50
CA VAL A 39 26.92 -24.41 -7.43
C VAL A 39 25.53 -25.07 -7.46
N PHE A 40 25.29 -26.02 -8.36
CA PHE A 40 24.01 -26.73 -8.44
C PHE A 40 23.71 -27.54 -7.19
N ALA A 41 24.69 -28.24 -6.63
CA ALA A 41 24.55 -28.95 -5.37
C ALA A 41 24.20 -27.99 -4.22
N GLY A 42 24.86 -26.83 -4.17
CA GLY A 42 24.55 -25.77 -3.21
C GLY A 42 23.12 -25.24 -3.37
N VAL A 43 22.69 -24.93 -4.61
CA VAL A 43 21.33 -24.46 -4.89
C VAL A 43 20.29 -25.47 -4.41
N TRP A 44 20.49 -26.76 -4.70
CA TRP A 44 19.58 -27.81 -4.25
C TRP A 44 19.51 -27.93 -2.72
N GLN A 45 20.65 -27.84 -2.04
CA GLN A 45 20.70 -27.78 -0.56
C GLN A 45 19.98 -26.55 -0.01
N GLY A 46 20.14 -25.38 -0.65
CA GLY A 46 19.46 -24.14 -0.28
C GLY A 46 17.94 -24.23 -0.42
N VAL A 47 17.45 -24.80 -1.52
CA VAL A 47 16.01 -25.06 -1.74
C VAL A 47 15.46 -26.02 -0.68
N GLY A 48 16.21 -27.10 -0.38
CA GLY A 48 15.83 -28.06 0.66
C GLY A 48 15.78 -27.43 2.05
N LEU A 49 16.77 -26.59 2.38
CA LEU A 49 16.80 -25.86 3.65
C LEU A 49 15.61 -24.91 3.78
N TYR A 50 15.28 -24.17 2.72
CA TYR A 50 14.10 -23.30 2.70
C TYR A 50 12.81 -24.08 2.94
N TYR A 51 12.64 -25.23 2.27
CA TYR A 51 11.47 -26.09 2.45
C TYR A 51 11.31 -26.55 3.91
N VAL A 52 12.39 -27.03 4.54
CA VAL A 52 12.37 -27.43 5.95
C VAL A 52 12.08 -26.24 6.85
N LEU A 53 12.61 -25.05 6.53
CA LEU A 53 12.36 -23.83 7.30
C LEU A 53 10.88 -23.42 7.24
N THR A 54 10.22 -23.62 6.10
CA THR A 54 8.79 -23.29 5.94
C THR A 54 7.83 -24.33 6.52
N GLU A 55 8.11 -25.63 6.38
CA GLU A 55 7.18 -26.70 6.78
C GLU A 55 7.48 -27.27 8.19
N LEU A 56 8.77 -27.33 8.57
CA LEU A 56 9.25 -28.02 9.77
C LEU A 56 10.34 -27.18 10.48
N PRO A 57 10.00 -26.01 11.04
CA PRO A 57 10.99 -25.06 11.58
C PRO A 57 11.84 -25.65 12.71
N GLN A 58 11.32 -26.63 13.45
CA GLN A 58 12.06 -27.34 14.51
C GLN A 58 13.26 -28.13 13.97
N LEU A 59 13.17 -28.64 12.74
CA LEU A 59 14.24 -29.37 12.07
C LEU A 59 15.20 -28.47 11.29
N ALA A 60 14.81 -27.22 11.02
CA ALA A 60 15.60 -26.30 10.20
C ALA A 60 17.00 -26.05 10.79
N LEU A 61 17.09 -25.91 12.11
CA LEU A 61 18.38 -25.71 12.79
C LEU A 61 19.28 -26.96 12.66
N VAL A 62 18.70 -28.15 12.79
CA VAL A 62 19.42 -29.42 12.63
C VAL A 62 19.95 -29.57 11.20
N VAL A 63 19.13 -29.25 10.19
CA VAL A 63 19.52 -29.31 8.78
C VAL A 63 20.59 -28.26 8.46
N ALA A 64 20.44 -27.02 8.96
CA ALA A 64 21.44 -25.98 8.79
C ALA A 64 22.78 -26.38 9.42
N LEU A 65 22.77 -26.97 10.63
CA LEU A 65 23.97 -27.50 11.27
C LEU A 65 24.57 -28.66 10.48
N ALA A 66 23.76 -29.55 9.92
CA ALA A 66 24.26 -30.66 9.10
C ALA A 66 24.95 -30.16 7.81
N ILE A 67 24.38 -29.15 7.15
CA ILE A 67 24.99 -28.50 5.97
C ILE A 67 26.29 -27.79 6.38
N GLY A 68 26.28 -27.04 7.48
CA GLY A 68 27.46 -26.35 8.01
C GLY A 68 28.58 -27.33 8.40
N ALA A 69 28.25 -28.39 9.15
CA ALA A 69 29.19 -29.43 9.54
C ALA A 69 29.78 -30.14 8.32
N LYS A 70 28.97 -30.42 7.29
CA LYS A 70 29.46 -30.96 6.01
C LYS A 70 30.45 -30.01 5.35
N LEU A 71 30.16 -28.72 5.25
CA LEU A 71 31.07 -27.75 4.63
C LEU A 71 32.39 -27.63 5.39
N VAL A 72 32.34 -27.65 6.72
CA VAL A 72 33.54 -27.66 7.56
C VAL A 72 34.33 -28.95 7.37
N TYR A 73 33.65 -30.10 7.29
CA TYR A 73 34.29 -31.39 7.01
C TYR A 73 34.97 -31.39 5.63
N ASP A 74 34.27 -30.96 4.59
CA ASP A 74 34.80 -30.88 3.22
C ASP A 74 36.00 -29.91 3.15
N TYR A 75 35.96 -28.81 3.91
CA TYR A 75 37.07 -27.87 3.98
C TYR A 75 38.27 -28.40 4.78
N ALA A 76 38.03 -29.03 5.93
CA ALA A 76 39.08 -29.40 6.88
C ALA A 76 39.70 -30.77 6.64
N LEU A 77 38.96 -31.72 6.05
CA LEU A 77 39.43 -33.11 5.86
C LEU A 77 39.68 -33.52 4.41
N LEU A 78 39.09 -32.83 3.43
CA LEU A 78 39.23 -33.17 2.01
C LEU A 78 40.15 -32.20 1.24
N ASP A 79 40.79 -31.25 1.93
CA ASP A 79 41.64 -30.19 1.34
C ASP A 79 41.00 -29.55 0.10
N VAL A 80 39.68 -29.36 0.14
CA VAL A 80 38.92 -28.81 -0.99
C VAL A 80 39.30 -27.35 -1.17
N ASP A 81 39.57 -26.96 -2.42
CA ASP A 81 39.84 -25.57 -2.79
C ASP A 81 38.80 -24.62 -2.18
N LEU A 82 39.26 -23.56 -1.49
CA LEU A 82 38.40 -22.53 -0.87
C LEU A 82 37.35 -21.99 -1.85
N THR A 83 37.71 -21.91 -3.14
CA THR A 83 36.83 -21.49 -4.22
C THR A 83 35.62 -22.39 -4.39
N ARG A 84 35.77 -23.71 -4.25
CA ARG A 84 34.66 -24.68 -4.39
C ARG A 84 33.71 -24.59 -3.20
N SER A 85 34.24 -24.44 -1.99
CA SER A 85 33.43 -24.21 -0.78
C SER A 85 32.69 -22.87 -0.84
N ALA A 86 33.33 -21.82 -1.35
CA ALA A 86 32.68 -20.53 -1.58
C ALA A 86 31.55 -20.66 -2.63
N CYS A 87 31.76 -21.44 -3.71
CA CYS A 87 30.74 -21.70 -4.72
C CYS A 87 29.55 -22.50 -4.19
N THR A 88 29.76 -23.50 -3.33
CA THR A 88 28.65 -24.23 -2.69
C THR A 88 27.85 -23.33 -1.75
N LEU A 89 28.53 -22.53 -0.91
CA LEU A 89 27.88 -21.55 -0.03
C LEU A 89 27.07 -20.52 -0.82
N LEU A 90 27.63 -19.99 -1.91
CA LEU A 90 26.95 -19.07 -2.81
C LEU A 90 25.73 -19.74 -3.46
N GLY A 91 25.86 -21.00 -3.86
CA GLY A 91 24.74 -21.81 -4.35
C GLY A 91 23.63 -21.94 -3.31
N VAL A 92 23.95 -22.27 -2.06
CA VAL A 92 22.98 -22.38 -0.95
C VAL A 92 22.23 -21.06 -0.76
N ALA A 93 22.95 -19.94 -0.65
CA ALA A 93 22.35 -18.62 -0.50
C ALA A 93 21.45 -18.26 -1.69
N LEU A 94 21.90 -18.54 -2.91
CA LEU A 94 21.13 -18.31 -4.14
C LEU A 94 19.85 -19.15 -4.15
N GLY A 95 19.93 -20.43 -3.78
CA GLY A 95 18.78 -21.32 -3.69
C GLY A 95 17.70 -20.81 -2.73
N VAL A 96 18.11 -20.32 -1.55
CA VAL A 96 17.20 -19.72 -0.58
C VAL A 96 16.55 -18.45 -1.14
N LEU A 97 17.34 -17.52 -1.70
CA LEU A 97 16.84 -16.25 -2.25
C LEU A 97 15.87 -16.45 -3.42
N VAL A 98 16.22 -17.34 -4.35
CA VAL A 98 15.37 -17.63 -5.52
C VAL A 98 14.05 -18.25 -5.06
N THR A 99 14.09 -19.15 -4.07
CA THR A 99 12.87 -19.78 -3.56
C THR A 99 11.99 -18.77 -2.83
N ASP A 100 12.58 -17.85 -2.07
CA ASP A 100 11.86 -16.76 -1.38
C ASP A 100 11.15 -15.82 -2.37
N VAL A 101 11.87 -15.34 -3.40
CA VAL A 101 11.30 -14.48 -4.44
C VAL A 101 10.19 -15.22 -5.21
N LEU A 102 10.37 -16.50 -5.51
CA LEU A 102 9.33 -17.31 -6.16
C LEU A 102 8.11 -17.53 -5.26
N SER A 103 8.30 -17.71 -3.94
CA SER A 103 7.19 -17.80 -3.00
C SER A 103 6.38 -16.52 -2.99
N GLN A 104 7.05 -15.36 -2.88
CA GLN A 104 6.42 -14.05 -2.93
C GLN A 104 5.66 -13.83 -4.24
N LEU A 105 6.27 -14.18 -5.38
CA LEU A 105 5.64 -14.02 -6.69
C LEU A 105 4.38 -14.88 -6.85
N VAL A 106 4.39 -16.11 -6.31
CA VAL A 106 3.24 -17.01 -6.39
C VAL A 106 2.14 -16.60 -5.42
N GLU A 107 2.49 -16.14 -4.22
CA GLU A 107 1.54 -15.56 -3.26
C GLU A 107 0.83 -14.34 -3.87
N ASP A 108 1.58 -13.41 -4.48
CA ASP A 108 1.05 -12.25 -5.19
C ASP A 108 0.14 -12.64 -6.38
N ALA A 109 0.49 -13.72 -7.09
CA ALA A 109 -0.30 -14.25 -8.20
C ALA A 109 -1.60 -14.95 -7.74
N GLY A 110 -1.60 -15.52 -6.53
CA GLY A 110 -2.76 -16.16 -5.92
C GLY A 110 -3.81 -15.14 -5.48
N ASP A 111 -3.40 -14.10 -4.76
CA ASP A 111 -4.28 -13.06 -4.25
C ASP A 111 -5.02 -12.31 -5.36
N SER A 112 -4.34 -12.11 -6.49
CA SER A 112 -4.94 -11.48 -7.67
C SER A 112 -6.02 -12.34 -8.36
N ARG A 113 -6.00 -13.68 -8.21
CA ARG A 113 -7.05 -14.57 -8.73
C ARG A 113 -8.21 -14.77 -7.75
N ILE A 114 -7.94 -14.85 -6.46
CA ILE A 114 -8.98 -15.06 -5.44
C ILE A 114 -9.92 -13.83 -5.38
N LEU A 115 -9.38 -12.62 -5.56
CA LEU A 115 -10.19 -11.40 -5.69
C LEU A 115 -11.07 -11.36 -6.96
N GLN A 116 -10.77 -12.15 -8.00
CA GLN A 116 -11.62 -12.29 -9.18
C GLN A 116 -12.72 -13.34 -9.00
N LEU A 117 -12.50 -14.39 -8.20
CA LEU A 117 -13.46 -15.48 -7.99
C LEU A 117 -14.44 -15.20 -6.83
N SER A 118 -14.05 -14.38 -5.85
CA SER A 118 -14.95 -13.93 -4.78
C SER A 118 -15.82 -12.73 -5.16
N ALA A 119 -15.84 -12.34 -6.44
CA ALA A 119 -16.90 -11.51 -7.00
C ALA A 119 -18.18 -12.36 -7.09
N SER A 120 -18.79 -12.58 -5.92
CA SER A 120 -20.10 -13.19 -5.76
C SER A 120 -21.07 -12.60 -6.80
N PRO A 121 -21.81 -13.43 -7.55
CA PRO A 121 -22.77 -12.95 -8.52
C PRO A 121 -23.80 -12.11 -7.78
N LYS A 122 -23.67 -10.80 -7.92
CA LYS A 122 -24.57 -9.81 -7.34
C LYS A 122 -26.00 -10.25 -7.72
N PRO A 123 -26.89 -10.53 -6.76
CA PRO A 123 -28.25 -10.95 -7.08
C PRO A 123 -28.86 -9.91 -8.00
N ALA A 124 -29.46 -10.37 -9.09
CA ALA A 124 -30.06 -9.51 -10.10
C ALA A 124 -30.94 -8.45 -9.39
N PRO A 125 -30.73 -7.15 -9.63
CA PRO A 125 -31.44 -6.11 -8.92
C PRO A 125 -32.92 -6.27 -9.20
N SER A 126 -33.70 -6.52 -8.14
CA SER A 126 -35.16 -6.54 -8.22
C SER A 126 -35.63 -5.23 -8.87
N SER A 127 -36.63 -5.32 -9.75
CA SER A 127 -37.09 -4.24 -10.63
C SER A 127 -37.44 -2.93 -9.91
N ARG A 128 -37.66 -2.95 -8.59
CA ARG A 128 -37.92 -1.77 -7.75
C ARG A 128 -36.70 -0.87 -7.52
N GLU A 129 -35.48 -1.39 -7.61
CA GLU A 129 -34.28 -0.57 -7.37
C GLU A 129 -33.81 0.18 -8.63
N ARG A 130 -34.24 -0.28 -9.81
CA ARG A 130 -33.95 0.35 -11.11
C ARG A 130 -34.59 1.73 -11.23
N ASP A 131 -35.80 1.92 -10.68
CA ASP A 131 -36.51 3.20 -10.70
C ASP A 131 -35.93 4.24 -9.73
N ARG A 132 -35.39 3.81 -8.58
CA ARG A 132 -34.68 4.74 -7.66
C ARG A 132 -33.38 5.24 -8.27
N SER A 133 -32.56 4.37 -8.90
CA SER A 133 -31.30 4.82 -9.51
C SER A 133 -31.51 5.71 -10.75
N ARG A 134 -32.65 5.57 -11.46
CA ARG A 134 -32.98 6.42 -12.60
C ARG A 134 -33.33 7.84 -12.17
N ARG A 135 -34.12 8.00 -11.09
CA ARG A 135 -34.44 9.31 -10.50
C ARG A 135 -33.21 10.01 -9.91
N GLU A 136 -32.27 9.25 -9.36
CA GLU A 136 -31.03 9.82 -8.81
C GLU A 136 -30.07 10.30 -9.91
N ARG A 137 -29.93 9.54 -11.01
CA ARG A 137 -29.16 9.96 -12.20
C ARG A 137 -29.75 11.16 -12.93
N GLU A 138 -31.07 11.35 -12.90
CA GLU A 138 -31.70 12.54 -13.46
C GLU A 138 -31.42 13.79 -12.61
N ARG A 139 -31.50 13.69 -11.28
CA ARG A 139 -31.13 14.80 -10.37
C ARG A 139 -29.64 15.17 -10.48
N GLU A 140 -28.78 14.22 -10.76
CA GLU A 140 -27.35 14.47 -10.97
C GLU A 140 -27.07 15.17 -12.32
N ARG A 141 -27.85 14.85 -13.37
CA ARG A 141 -27.78 15.52 -14.67
C ARG A 141 -28.30 16.97 -14.64
N GLU A 142 -29.32 17.25 -13.82
CA GLU A 142 -29.80 18.62 -13.61
C GLU A 142 -28.78 19.48 -12.87
N ARG A 143 -28.16 18.96 -11.80
CA ARG A 143 -27.05 19.65 -11.09
C ARG A 143 -25.81 19.86 -11.99
N GLY A 144 -25.59 18.97 -12.96
CA GLY A 144 -24.53 19.12 -13.95
C GLY A 144 -24.78 20.19 -15.02
N ARG A 145 -26.04 20.54 -15.30
CA ARG A 145 -26.40 21.60 -16.27
C ARG A 145 -26.28 23.00 -15.69
N GLU A 146 -26.60 23.21 -14.42
CA GLU A 146 -26.40 24.51 -13.76
C GLU A 146 -24.92 24.87 -13.59
N ARG A 147 -24.02 23.89 -13.44
CA ARG A 147 -22.56 24.14 -13.40
C ARG A 147 -21.91 24.37 -14.77
N ARG A 148 -22.64 24.26 -15.89
CA ARG A 148 -22.07 24.43 -17.24
C ARG A 148 -22.20 25.85 -17.81
N LEU A 149 -22.87 26.76 -17.11
CA LEU A 149 -22.95 28.18 -17.51
C LEU A 149 -21.91 29.09 -16.84
N SER A 150 -20.95 28.51 -16.10
CA SER A 150 -19.82 29.25 -15.53
C SER A 150 -18.47 28.60 -15.84
N ILE A 151 -18.34 27.92 -17.00
CA ILE A 151 -17.05 27.42 -17.48
C ILE A 151 -16.39 28.52 -18.30
N THR A 152 -15.90 29.55 -17.61
CA THR A 152 -14.65 30.18 -18.02
C THR A 152 -13.56 29.19 -17.61
N ALA A 153 -12.84 28.65 -18.59
CA ALA A 153 -11.81 27.65 -18.39
C ALA A 153 -10.83 28.07 -17.27
N PRO A 154 -10.59 27.25 -16.24
CA PRO A 154 -9.44 27.47 -15.38
C PRO A 154 -8.18 27.16 -16.21
N PRO A 155 -7.14 28.01 -16.17
CA PRO A 155 -5.88 27.70 -16.83
C PRO A 155 -5.30 26.43 -16.23
N SER A 156 -4.77 25.58 -17.11
CA SER A 156 -3.89 24.46 -16.80
C SER A 156 -2.87 24.88 -15.73
N ILE A 157 -3.02 24.37 -14.51
CA ILE A 157 -2.07 24.62 -13.43
C ILE A 157 -0.85 23.77 -13.71
N SER A 158 0.07 24.36 -14.47
CA SER A 158 1.44 23.91 -14.62
C SER A 158 2.05 23.70 -13.25
N LEU A 159 2.72 22.56 -13.06
CA LEU A 159 3.32 22.08 -11.83
C LEU A 159 4.59 22.86 -11.42
N ALA A 160 4.68 24.17 -11.70
CA ALA A 160 5.86 24.98 -11.45
C ALA A 160 5.47 26.37 -10.94
N SER A 161 6.01 26.74 -9.77
CA SER A 161 5.77 27.98 -9.02
C SER A 161 4.43 27.96 -8.27
N THR A 162 4.33 28.13 -6.96
CA THR A 162 5.02 29.10 -6.10
C THR A 162 5.06 28.60 -4.65
N SER A 163 6.28 28.57 -4.10
CA SER A 163 6.48 28.81 -2.68
C SER A 163 6.17 30.30 -2.46
N GLY A 164 5.01 30.63 -1.90
CA GLY A 164 4.69 32.01 -1.52
C GLY A 164 3.36 32.54 -2.06
N THR A 165 2.55 32.99 -1.11
CA THR A 165 1.43 33.94 -1.19
C THR A 165 0.13 33.51 -1.87
N VAL A 166 -0.92 33.49 -1.04
CA VAL A 166 -2.36 33.28 -1.31
C VAL A 166 -2.81 31.81 -1.29
N SER A 167 -2.90 31.27 -0.07
CA SER A 167 -3.68 30.07 0.22
C SER A 167 -5.15 30.31 -0.16
N THR A 168 -5.60 29.75 -1.28
CA THR A 168 -7.03 29.73 -1.69
C THR A 168 -7.92 29.06 -0.64
N ILE A 169 -7.33 28.30 0.28
CA ILE A 169 -8.00 27.49 1.30
C ILE A 169 -8.58 28.35 2.44
N ASP A 170 -8.05 29.56 2.67
CA ASP A 170 -8.55 30.47 3.72
C ASP A 170 -8.48 31.94 3.25
N PRO A 171 -9.39 32.34 2.33
CA PRO A 171 -9.40 33.69 1.76
C PRO A 171 -9.73 34.78 2.79
N HIS A 172 -10.38 34.42 3.90
CA HIS A 172 -10.80 35.35 4.96
C HIS A 172 -9.86 35.33 6.18
N GLY A 173 -8.84 34.47 6.18
CA GLY A 173 -7.85 34.39 7.25
C GLY A 173 -8.42 33.92 8.59
N VAL A 174 -9.60 33.28 8.61
CA VAL A 174 -10.32 32.92 9.83
C VAL A 174 -9.73 31.68 10.50
N MET A 175 -9.02 30.83 9.74
CA MET A 175 -8.47 29.59 10.26
C MET A 175 -7.16 29.84 11.01
N THR A 176 -6.98 29.14 12.13
CA THR A 176 -5.69 29.10 12.82
C THR A 176 -4.61 28.48 11.92
N PRO A 177 -3.32 28.81 12.11
CA PRO A 177 -2.25 28.28 11.24
C PRO A 177 -2.24 26.75 11.18
N LEU A 178 -2.51 26.06 12.29
CA LEU A 178 -2.61 24.59 12.33
C LEU A 178 -3.84 24.07 11.55
N GLU A 179 -4.97 24.76 11.63
CA GLU A 179 -6.17 24.39 10.86
C GLU A 179 -5.95 24.59 9.36
N ARG A 180 -5.17 25.61 8.96
CA ARG A 180 -4.77 25.82 7.55
C ARG A 180 -3.91 24.67 7.03
N GLU A 181 -2.91 24.23 7.80
CA GLU A 181 -2.08 23.07 7.44
C GLU A 181 -2.92 21.79 7.28
N VAL A 182 -3.84 21.53 8.22
CA VAL A 182 -4.74 20.37 8.13
C VAL A 182 -5.65 20.47 6.89
N ALA A 183 -6.18 21.65 6.60
CA ALA A 183 -7.02 21.88 5.42
C ALA A 183 -6.22 21.68 4.12
N GLU A 184 -4.97 22.13 4.08
CA GLU A 184 -4.06 21.92 2.94
C GLU A 184 -3.75 20.44 2.72
N LEU A 185 -3.41 19.70 3.79
CA LEU A 185 -3.14 18.27 3.70
C LEU A 185 -4.37 17.50 3.20
N ARG A 186 -5.58 17.85 3.67
CA ARG A 186 -6.83 17.25 3.17
C ARG A 186 -7.14 17.62 1.72
N ALA A 187 -6.81 18.83 1.29
CA ALA A 187 -6.92 19.24 -0.11
C ALA A 187 -5.96 18.41 -0.99
N ARG A 188 -4.71 18.22 -0.55
CA ARG A 188 -3.72 17.37 -1.23
C ARG A 188 -4.15 15.90 -1.29
N ALA A 189 -4.72 15.37 -0.20
CA ALA A 189 -5.29 14.02 -0.19
C ALA A 189 -6.46 13.89 -1.19
N SER A 190 -7.31 14.91 -1.28
CA SER A 190 -8.42 14.96 -2.24
C SER A 190 -7.93 14.97 -3.68
N LEU A 191 -6.88 15.76 -3.97
CA LEU A 191 -6.22 15.78 -5.28
C LEU A 191 -5.65 14.40 -5.63
N ALA A 192 -4.94 13.76 -4.70
CA ALA A 192 -4.42 12.42 -4.89
C ALA A 192 -5.51 11.38 -5.20
N ASP A 193 -6.70 11.47 -4.57
CA ASP A 193 -7.82 10.57 -4.90
C ASP A 193 -8.41 10.86 -6.29
N THR A 194 -8.47 12.11 -6.72
CA THR A 194 -8.93 12.43 -8.09
C THR A 194 -8.01 11.83 -9.15
N GLU A 195 -6.68 11.95 -8.98
CA GLU A 195 -5.70 11.32 -9.88
C GLU A 195 -5.80 9.79 -9.84
N ARG A 196 -5.95 9.21 -8.64
CA ARG A 196 -6.15 7.77 -8.49
C ARG A 196 -7.38 7.28 -9.26
N ARG A 197 -8.50 8.01 -9.24
CA ARG A 197 -9.73 7.65 -9.99
C ARG A 197 -9.49 7.74 -11.49
N ARG A 198 -8.84 8.80 -11.96
CA ARG A 198 -8.45 8.95 -13.37
C ARG A 198 -7.59 7.77 -13.84
N PHE A 199 -6.55 7.39 -13.10
CA PHE A 199 -5.71 6.25 -13.47
C PHE A 199 -6.46 4.91 -13.42
N LYS A 200 -7.48 4.75 -12.57
CA LYS A 200 -8.36 3.57 -12.61
C LYS A 200 -9.17 3.51 -13.90
N GLU A 201 -9.65 4.64 -14.39
CA GLU A 201 -10.39 4.71 -15.65
C GLU A 201 -9.46 4.46 -16.85
N GLU A 202 -8.28 5.10 -16.87
CA GLU A 202 -7.28 4.87 -17.91
C GLU A 202 -6.81 3.40 -17.95
N ARG A 203 -6.68 2.75 -16.79
CA ARG A 203 -6.40 1.30 -16.71
C ARG A 203 -7.49 0.47 -17.38
N LYS A 204 -8.76 0.75 -17.09
CA LYS A 204 -9.89 0.03 -17.72
C LYS A 204 -9.90 0.23 -19.22
N TRP A 205 -9.65 1.46 -19.67
CA TRP A 205 -9.56 1.79 -21.09
C TRP A 205 -8.39 1.04 -21.78
N ALA A 206 -7.22 0.99 -21.16
CA ALA A 206 -6.09 0.22 -21.68
C ALA A 206 -6.39 -1.29 -21.78
N LEU A 207 -7.11 -1.84 -20.79
CA LEU A 207 -7.56 -3.24 -20.83
C LEU A 207 -8.57 -3.48 -21.95
N SER A 208 -9.52 -2.57 -22.18
CA SER A 208 -10.46 -2.69 -23.31
C SER A 208 -9.77 -2.63 -24.67
N MET A 209 -8.64 -1.95 -24.76
CA MET A 209 -7.79 -1.90 -25.97
C MET A 209 -6.84 -3.10 -26.08
N GLY A 210 -6.87 -4.06 -25.15
CA GLY A 210 -5.96 -5.21 -25.12
C GLY A 210 -4.50 -4.88 -24.73
N ASN A 211 -4.21 -3.63 -24.36
CA ASN A 211 -2.86 -3.20 -24.02
C ASN A 211 -2.53 -3.48 -22.54
N LYS A 212 -2.06 -4.70 -22.28
CA LYS A 212 -1.72 -5.19 -20.92
C LYS A 212 -0.57 -4.41 -20.27
N ALA A 213 0.44 -4.01 -21.04
CA ALA A 213 1.59 -3.27 -20.54
C ALA A 213 1.21 -1.87 -20.04
N ARG A 214 0.36 -1.16 -20.79
CA ARG A 214 -0.18 0.13 -20.32
C ARG A 214 -1.08 -0.05 -19.11
N ALA A 215 -1.89 -1.10 -19.06
CA ALA A 215 -2.74 -1.39 -17.92
C ALA A 215 -1.94 -1.67 -16.64
N SER A 216 -0.79 -2.37 -16.73
CA SER A 216 0.08 -2.61 -15.57
C SER A 216 0.76 -1.32 -15.08
N GLN A 217 1.20 -0.45 -15.99
CA GLN A 217 1.72 0.88 -15.63
C GLN A 217 0.68 1.72 -14.89
N MET A 218 -0.56 1.79 -15.41
CA MET A 218 -1.64 2.52 -14.74
C MET A 218 -1.99 1.90 -13.39
N ALA A 219 -1.91 0.57 -13.25
CA ALA A 219 -2.11 -0.09 -11.96
C ALA A 219 -1.05 0.34 -10.92
N TRP A 220 0.22 0.49 -11.33
CA TRP A 220 1.26 1.01 -10.45
C TRP A 220 0.98 2.45 -10.01
N GLN A 221 0.54 3.32 -10.93
CA GLN A 221 0.15 4.70 -10.59
C GLN A 221 -1.01 4.72 -9.58
N VAL A 222 -2.04 3.88 -9.76
CA VAL A 222 -3.15 3.77 -8.80
C VAL A 222 -2.65 3.40 -7.40
N LYS A 223 -1.69 2.47 -7.29
CA LYS A 223 -1.08 2.10 -5.99
C LYS A 223 -0.32 3.27 -5.39
N ARG A 224 0.51 3.95 -6.18
CA ARG A 224 1.29 5.12 -5.76
C ARG A 224 0.40 6.23 -5.20
N TYR A 225 -0.62 6.65 -5.94
CA TYR A 225 -1.52 7.72 -5.50
C TYR A 225 -2.41 7.30 -4.32
N ALA A 226 -2.74 6.02 -4.19
CA ALA A 226 -3.42 5.51 -2.99
C ALA A 226 -2.54 5.66 -1.74
N ALA A 227 -1.26 5.27 -1.83
CA ALA A 227 -0.31 5.43 -0.73
C ALA A 227 -0.10 6.91 -0.37
N LEU A 228 -0.01 7.79 -1.37
CA LEU A 228 0.18 9.24 -1.19
C LEU A 228 -1.06 9.92 -0.57
N MET A 229 -2.26 9.50 -0.97
CA MET A 229 -3.51 9.92 -0.32
C MET A 229 -3.54 9.49 1.16
N GLU A 230 -3.17 8.25 1.44
CA GLU A 230 -3.15 7.71 2.79
C GLU A 230 -2.12 8.42 3.68
N SER A 231 -0.92 8.71 3.17
CA SER A 231 0.10 9.46 3.92
C SER A 231 -0.39 10.85 4.30
N PHE A 232 -1.05 11.57 3.38
CA PHE A 232 -1.59 12.89 3.69
C PHE A 232 -2.74 12.86 4.69
N ASN A 233 -3.61 11.85 4.62
CA ASN A 233 -4.66 11.68 5.62
C ASN A 233 -4.06 11.40 7.01
N ARG A 234 -3.08 10.49 7.10
CA ARG A 234 -2.39 10.19 8.36
C ARG A 234 -1.69 11.43 8.92
N GLU A 235 -1.05 12.23 8.08
CA GLU A 235 -0.39 13.47 8.50
C GLU A 235 -1.41 14.53 8.97
N ALA A 236 -2.52 14.69 8.25
CA ALA A 236 -3.60 15.58 8.64
C ALA A 236 -4.21 15.20 10.00
N ASP A 237 -4.42 13.90 10.23
CA ASP A 237 -4.96 13.39 11.48
C ASP A 237 -3.96 13.57 12.64
N ALA A 238 -2.66 13.35 12.40
CA ALA A 238 -1.61 13.60 13.39
C ALA A 238 -1.55 15.09 13.79
N LYS A 239 -1.66 16.01 12.82
CA LYS A 239 -1.72 17.45 13.06
C LYS A 239 -2.98 17.88 13.81
N LEU A 240 -4.12 17.25 13.51
CA LEU A 240 -5.37 17.48 14.23
C LEU A 240 -5.26 17.06 15.70
N ILE A 241 -4.62 15.92 15.99
CA ILE A 241 -4.34 15.48 17.36
C ILE A 241 -3.42 16.46 18.09
N GLN A 242 -2.39 16.99 17.41
CA GLN A 242 -1.51 18.03 17.99
C GLN A 242 -2.28 19.31 18.34
N ALA A 243 -3.15 19.78 17.42
CA ALA A 243 -4.00 20.93 17.66
C ALA A 243 -4.97 20.70 18.84
N ALA A 244 -5.54 19.49 18.95
CA ALA A 244 -6.40 19.10 20.05
C ALA A 244 -5.65 19.08 21.40
N ARG A 245 -4.40 18.58 21.43
CA ARG A 245 -3.55 18.60 22.62
C ARG A 245 -3.23 20.02 23.09
N LEU A 246 -2.96 20.93 22.14
CA LEU A 246 -2.71 22.34 22.44
C LEU A 246 -3.95 23.05 22.99
N ARG A 247 -5.16 22.71 22.51
CA ARG A 247 -6.42 23.26 23.04
C ARG A 247 -6.82 22.63 24.38
N GLY A 248 -6.51 21.36 24.58
CA GLY A 248 -6.92 20.56 25.73
C GLY A 248 -5.98 20.62 26.93
N ASN A 249 -4.92 21.44 26.91
CA ASN A 249 -4.05 21.65 28.07
C ASN A 249 -4.48 22.94 28.82
N PRO A 250 -5.39 22.87 29.82
CA PRO A 250 -5.84 24.04 30.57
C PRO A 250 -4.78 24.62 31.53
N ARG A 251 -3.55 24.10 31.54
CA ARG A 251 -2.52 24.47 32.52
C ARG A 251 -1.64 25.65 32.13
N ASP A 252 -1.56 26.01 30.85
CA ASP A 252 -0.68 27.09 30.37
C ASP A 252 -1.46 28.10 29.53
N GLY A 253 -2.50 28.69 30.11
CA GLY A 253 -3.03 29.96 29.61
C GLY A 253 -2.25 31.10 30.26
N PRO A 254 -1.58 32.01 29.51
CA PRO A 254 -1.26 33.30 30.07
C PRO A 254 -2.58 33.97 30.43
N SER A 255 -2.69 34.35 31.71
CA SER A 255 -3.66 35.28 32.24
C SER A 255 -3.63 36.59 31.44
N GLN A 256 -4.21 36.62 30.24
CA GLN A 256 -4.74 37.86 29.68
C GLN A 256 -6.16 37.98 30.18
N GLY A 257 -6.28 38.66 31.32
CA GLY A 257 -7.53 39.18 31.82
C GLY A 257 -8.14 40.14 30.80
N ASN A 258 -8.96 39.63 29.91
CA ASN A 258 -10.13 40.35 29.44
C ASN A 258 -11.29 39.95 30.35
N ARG A 259 -11.21 40.43 31.59
CA ARG A 259 -12.35 40.54 32.49
C ARG A 259 -13.28 41.57 31.86
N VAL A 260 -14.16 41.11 30.98
CA VAL A 260 -15.34 41.88 30.60
C VAL A 260 -16.17 41.99 31.87
N GLU A 261 -16.08 43.14 32.53
CA GLU A 261 -16.99 43.50 33.60
C GLU A 261 -18.39 43.55 33.01
N ILE A 262 -19.17 42.50 33.27
CA ILE A 262 -20.59 42.49 33.00
C ILE A 262 -21.21 43.40 34.08
N PRO A 263 -21.80 44.55 33.72
CA PRO A 263 -22.47 45.38 34.71
C PRO A 263 -23.62 44.56 35.32
N SER A 264 -23.56 44.43 36.64
CA SER A 264 -24.51 43.71 37.52
C SER A 264 -25.86 44.42 37.59
N ASN A 265 -26.52 44.65 36.46
CA ASN A 265 -27.88 45.16 36.47
C ASN A 265 -28.63 44.82 35.18
N LYS A 266 -29.26 43.65 35.17
CA LYS A 266 -30.49 43.35 34.42
C LYS A 266 -30.96 41.95 34.79
N ASP A 267 -32.08 41.91 35.49
CA ASP A 267 -32.84 40.69 35.76
C ASP A 267 -33.22 40.02 34.43
N PHE A 268 -32.59 38.89 34.14
CA PHE A 268 -33.01 38.02 33.05
C PHE A 268 -34.02 37.02 33.61
N VAL A 269 -35.31 37.30 33.39
CA VAL A 269 -36.38 36.32 33.59
C VAL A 269 -36.33 35.36 32.40
N VAL A 270 -35.77 34.17 32.61
CA VAL A 270 -35.84 33.07 31.65
C VAL A 270 -37.16 32.33 31.88
N SER A 271 -38.15 32.62 31.03
CA SER A 271 -39.36 31.79 30.95
C SER A 271 -39.04 30.56 30.09
N THR A 272 -38.88 29.40 30.72
CA THR A 272 -38.79 28.12 30.01
C THR A 272 -40.19 27.68 29.59
N GLY A 273 -40.65 28.21 28.46
CA GLY A 273 -41.88 27.80 27.78
C GLY A 273 -41.56 27.30 26.38
N ARG A 274 -41.70 25.99 26.21
CA ARG A 274 -41.84 25.20 24.96
C ARG A 274 -42.00 25.99 23.65
N SER A 275 -41.15 25.63 22.68
CA SER A 275 -41.24 25.86 21.22
C SER A 275 -41.24 27.29 20.69
N ASP A 276 -40.31 27.55 19.77
CA ASP A 276 -40.15 28.73 18.92
C ASP A 276 -39.59 30.01 19.56
N VAL A 277 -38.26 30.14 19.46
CA VAL A 277 -37.54 31.36 19.79
C VAL A 277 -37.59 32.32 18.60
N ARG A 278 -38.49 33.30 18.66
CA ARG A 278 -38.52 34.47 17.77
C ARG A 278 -37.96 35.68 18.51
N PHE A 279 -36.87 36.26 18.01
CA PHE A 279 -36.28 37.46 18.59
C PHE A 279 -36.87 38.71 17.92
N GLU A 280 -37.63 39.51 18.66
CA GLU A 280 -37.97 40.88 18.26
C GLU A 280 -37.16 41.91 19.07
N LEU A 281 -36.43 42.76 18.35
CA LEU A 281 -35.68 43.89 18.90
C LEU A 281 -36.62 45.08 19.08
N ARG A 282 -37.05 45.33 20.32
CA ARG A 282 -37.84 46.52 20.66
C ARG A 282 -36.90 47.70 20.98
N LYS A 283 -36.85 48.69 20.09
CA LYS A 283 -36.18 49.98 20.32
C LYS A 283 -36.98 50.80 21.34
N LYS A 284 -36.38 51.12 22.50
CA LYS A 284 -36.93 52.13 23.43
C LYS A 284 -36.57 53.52 22.91
N ARG A 285 -37.57 54.39 22.84
CA ARG A 285 -37.41 55.85 22.80
C ARG A 285 -37.13 56.36 24.20
#